data_AF-A0A5K0WLE7-F1
#
_entry.id   AF-A0A5K0WLE7-F1
#
_cell.length_a   1.000
_cell.length_b   1.000
_cell.length_c   1.000
_cell.angle_alpha   90.00
_cell.angle_beta   90.00
_cell.angle_gamma   90.00
#
_symmetry.space_group_name_H-M   'P 1'
#
loop_
_entity.id
_entity.type
_entity.pdbx_description
1 polymer ?
#
loop_
_entity_poly.entity_id
_entity_poly.type
_entity_poly.pdbx_seq_one_letter_code
_entity_poly.pdbx_strand_id
1 'polypeptide(L)'
;MRRMGPSHFTSAYGRRARPEFEVQLVASGWKGFRASEIDEVILACPPADVTRVCQSGVVAALLGYRQWDDAAQAVIAIWVGRLAGGHFLTPQLRAFGCSTANREKLALRLKSVFVSHIDGLLEGDAVQRCRKKLEVVEKEVADVKTAMKGRNALARYRALQEKVEGLNVQKNQIAKRLEEFQSAMLAVTSFLELSGEDSIESEAELFLLGDDQEPNWDRIHHVLLRECRRLQEGLPIYSCRRQILNHIHYRQ
;
A
#
# COMPACT_ATOMS: atom_id res chain seq x y z
N MET A 1 70.55 -26.99 -29.67
CA MET A 1 69.45 -26.11 -30.12
C MET A 1 68.29 -26.96 -30.67
N ARG A 2 67.28 -27.24 -29.86
CA ARG A 2 65.92 -27.59 -30.28
C ARG A 2 64.99 -26.84 -29.32
N ARG A 3 64.24 -25.86 -29.83
CA ARG A 3 63.35 -25.02 -29.03
C ARG A 3 62.09 -25.83 -28.69
N MET A 4 61.84 -26.03 -27.40
CA MET A 4 60.51 -26.38 -26.89
C MET A 4 59.57 -25.19 -27.12
N GLY A 5 58.42 -25.43 -27.75
CA GLY A 5 57.37 -24.44 -27.88
C GLY A 5 56.59 -24.30 -26.55
N PRO A 6 56.13 -23.10 -26.19
CA PRO A 6 55.31 -22.93 -25.00
C PRO A 6 53.87 -23.38 -25.28
N SER A 7 53.46 -24.39 -24.53
CA SER A 7 52.06 -24.74 -24.27
C SER A 7 51.38 -23.59 -23.54
N HIS A 8 50.53 -22.84 -24.25
CA HIS A 8 49.58 -21.91 -23.62
C HIS A 8 48.22 -22.58 -23.48
N PHE A 9 48.03 -23.23 -22.34
CA PHE A 9 46.73 -23.26 -21.68
C PHE A 9 46.43 -21.82 -21.23
N THR A 10 45.41 -21.20 -21.80
CA THR A 10 44.75 -20.06 -21.14
C THR A 10 43.28 -20.00 -21.52
N SER A 11 42.52 -20.72 -20.69
CA SER A 11 41.26 -20.29 -20.08
C SER A 11 40.23 -19.60 -20.97
N ALA A 12 39.22 -20.38 -21.33
CA ALA A 12 37.87 -19.90 -21.62
C ALA A 12 37.26 -19.27 -20.36
N TYR A 13 37.66 -18.05 -20.01
CA TYR A 13 36.88 -17.21 -19.12
C TYR A 13 35.70 -16.67 -19.91
N GLY A 14 34.58 -17.38 -19.82
CA GLY A 14 33.29 -16.85 -20.26
C GLY A 14 33.07 -15.49 -19.62
N ARG A 15 32.90 -14.45 -20.46
CA ARG A 15 32.38 -13.17 -20.00
C ARG A 15 31.07 -13.48 -19.29
N ARG A 16 31.00 -13.29 -17.96
CA ARG A 16 29.72 -13.32 -17.25
C ARG A 16 28.88 -12.21 -17.90
N ALA A 17 27.95 -12.61 -18.76
CA ALA A 17 27.06 -11.68 -19.44
C ALA A 17 26.36 -10.83 -18.38
N ARG A 18 26.41 -9.51 -18.55
CA ARG A 18 25.76 -8.55 -17.66
C ARG A 18 24.26 -8.89 -17.60
N PRO A 19 23.62 -8.89 -16.41
CA PRO A 19 22.18 -9.09 -16.32
C PRO A 19 21.46 -8.02 -17.16
N GLU A 20 20.42 -8.43 -17.87
CA GLU A 20 19.64 -7.59 -18.77
C GLU A 20 18.62 -6.75 -18.00
N PHE A 21 18.12 -7.30 -16.89
CA PHE A 21 17.16 -6.67 -16.00
C PHE A 21 17.76 -6.57 -14.61
N GLU A 22 17.67 -5.40 -13.98
CA GLU A 22 18.14 -5.16 -12.62
C GLU A 22 16.97 -4.66 -11.76
N VAL A 23 16.65 -5.38 -10.69
CA VAL A 23 15.69 -4.95 -9.67
C VAL A 23 16.48 -4.37 -8.50
N GLN A 24 16.26 -3.09 -8.22
CA GLN A 24 16.85 -2.43 -7.07
C GLN A 24 15.87 -2.44 -5.90
N LEU A 25 16.34 -2.85 -4.73
CA LEU A 25 15.61 -2.73 -3.48
C LEU A 25 15.98 -1.39 -2.84
N VAL A 26 15.05 -0.46 -2.80
CA VAL A 26 15.27 0.91 -2.32
C VAL A 26 14.54 1.12 -1.00
N ALA A 27 15.23 1.60 0.03
CA ALA A 27 14.61 1.91 1.31
C ALA A 27 13.75 3.18 1.19
N SER A 28 12.48 3.11 1.61
CA SER A 28 11.64 4.30 1.73
C SER A 28 11.96 5.03 3.04
N GLY A 29 12.87 6.01 2.97
CA GLY A 29 13.22 6.91 4.08
C GLY A 29 14.63 6.71 4.67
N TRP A 30 14.93 7.44 5.75
CA TRP A 30 16.26 7.44 6.39
C TRP A 30 16.45 6.31 7.42
N LYS A 31 15.40 5.52 7.69
CA LYS A 31 15.52 4.35 8.55
C LYS A 31 16.30 3.29 7.79
N GLY A 32 17.50 2.97 8.29
CA GLY A 32 18.33 1.90 7.74
C GLY A 32 17.59 0.56 7.76
N PHE A 33 18.04 -0.35 6.90
CA PHE A 33 17.54 -1.72 6.78
C PHE A 33 18.42 -2.67 7.59
N ARG A 34 17.83 -3.73 8.16
CA ARG A 34 18.61 -4.83 8.74
C ARG A 34 18.99 -5.84 7.66
N ALA A 35 20.18 -6.44 7.77
CA ALA A 35 20.63 -7.46 6.83
C ALA A 35 19.65 -8.65 6.73
N SER A 36 19.11 -9.09 7.87
CA SER A 36 18.10 -10.16 7.91
C SER A 36 16.81 -9.80 7.17
N GLU A 37 16.36 -8.54 7.23
CA GLU A 37 15.17 -8.07 6.51
C GLU A 37 15.41 -8.09 4.99
N ILE A 38 16.64 -7.79 4.54
CA ILE A 38 17.02 -7.89 3.12
C ILE A 38 17.03 -9.36 2.68
N ASP A 39 17.67 -10.23 3.47
CA ASP A 39 17.79 -11.65 3.13
C ASP A 39 16.42 -12.31 3.00
N GLU A 40 15.48 -12.00 3.90
CA GLU A 40 14.09 -12.48 3.82
C GLU A 40 13.39 -12.02 2.53
N VAL A 41 13.58 -10.76 2.13
CA VAL A 41 13.01 -10.24 0.88
C VAL A 41 13.63 -10.91 -0.35
N ILE A 42 14.94 -11.14 -0.34
CA ILE A 42 15.64 -11.83 -1.44
C ILE A 42 15.19 -13.28 -1.53
N LEU A 43 15.01 -13.97 -0.40
CA LEU A 43 14.53 -15.36 -0.35
C LEU A 43 13.10 -15.53 -0.90
N ALA A 44 12.27 -14.49 -0.80
CA ALA A 44 10.93 -14.49 -1.38
C ALA A 44 10.93 -14.29 -2.91
N CYS A 45 12.05 -13.88 -3.50
CA CYS A 45 12.18 -13.64 -4.94
C CYS A 45 12.61 -14.90 -5.71
N PRO A 46 12.35 -14.97 -7.02
CA PRO A 46 13.02 -15.93 -7.89
C PRO A 46 14.55 -15.81 -7.77
N PRO A 47 15.30 -16.93 -7.90
CA PRO A 47 16.76 -16.91 -7.85
C PRO A 47 17.35 -15.93 -8.87
N ALA A 48 18.09 -14.93 -8.38
CA ALA A 48 18.77 -13.96 -9.23
C ALA A 48 20.09 -14.53 -9.77
N ASP A 49 20.42 -14.21 -11.02
CA ASP A 49 21.72 -14.54 -11.63
C ASP A 49 22.87 -13.84 -10.89
N VAL A 50 22.60 -12.63 -10.37
CA VAL A 50 23.53 -11.82 -9.61
C VAL A 50 22.79 -11.18 -8.45
N THR A 51 23.30 -11.36 -7.23
CA THR A 51 22.79 -10.66 -6.04
C THR A 51 23.90 -9.82 -5.44
N ARG A 52 23.60 -8.56 -5.11
CA ARG A 52 24.52 -7.68 -4.38
C ARG A 52 23.77 -6.98 -3.27
N VAL A 53 24.15 -7.25 -2.02
CA VAL A 53 23.66 -6.53 -0.84
C VAL A 53 24.55 -5.33 -0.57
N CYS A 54 23.94 -4.16 -0.36
CA CYS A 54 24.62 -2.92 -0.08
C CYS A 54 24.64 -2.68 1.44
N GLN A 55 25.80 -2.32 1.99
CA GLN A 55 25.97 -2.11 3.43
C GLN A 55 25.57 -0.69 3.88
N SER A 56 25.38 0.24 2.95
CA SER A 56 25.08 1.64 3.23
C SER A 56 24.42 2.31 2.03
N GLY A 57 23.60 3.33 2.27
CA GLY A 57 22.92 4.12 1.24
C GLY A 57 21.42 3.83 1.16
N VAL A 58 20.77 4.39 0.12
CA VAL A 58 19.32 4.23 -0.08
C VAL A 58 18.98 2.91 -0.78
N VAL A 59 19.92 2.35 -1.55
CA VAL A 59 19.78 1.04 -2.18
C VAL A 59 20.25 -0.02 -1.20
N ALA A 60 19.37 -0.94 -0.82
CA ALA A 60 19.61 -2.04 0.09
C ALA A 60 20.21 -3.25 -0.62
N ALA A 61 19.74 -3.56 -1.84
CA ALA A 61 20.28 -4.64 -2.66
C ALA A 61 19.96 -4.46 -4.15
N LEU A 62 20.70 -5.18 -4.98
CA LEU A 62 20.53 -5.28 -6.42
C LEU A 62 20.38 -6.74 -6.80
N LEU A 63 19.33 -7.05 -7.55
CA LEU A 63 19.03 -8.38 -8.08
C LEU A 63 19.06 -8.33 -9.60
N GLY A 64 20.01 -9.02 -10.20
CA GLY A 64 20.21 -9.11 -11.64
C GLY A 64 19.57 -10.37 -12.21
N TYR A 65 18.81 -10.20 -13.28
CA TYR A 65 18.11 -11.27 -13.99
C TYR A 65 18.39 -11.20 -15.50
N ARG A 66 18.47 -12.36 -16.14
CA ARG A 66 18.54 -12.51 -17.59
C ARG A 66 17.17 -12.59 -18.25
N GLN A 67 16.16 -13.09 -17.53
CA GLN A 67 14.80 -13.23 -18.05
C GLN A 67 13.91 -12.12 -17.47
N TRP A 68 13.08 -11.54 -18.34
CA TRP A 68 12.14 -10.50 -17.94
C TRP A 68 11.09 -11.03 -16.96
N ASP A 69 10.56 -12.25 -17.20
CA ASP A 69 9.52 -12.82 -16.34
C ASP A 69 10.01 -13.03 -14.90
N ASP A 70 11.29 -13.42 -14.71
CA ASP A 70 11.91 -13.56 -13.38
C ASP A 70 12.06 -12.21 -12.69
N ALA A 71 12.54 -11.18 -13.41
CA ALA A 71 12.64 -9.82 -12.87
C ALA A 71 11.27 -9.25 -12.48
N ALA A 72 10.27 -9.44 -13.34
CA ALA A 72 8.89 -9.01 -13.08
C ALA A 72 8.29 -9.76 -11.88
N GLN A 73 8.54 -11.05 -11.75
CA GLN A 73 8.10 -11.85 -10.61
C GLN A 73 8.78 -11.42 -9.31
N ALA A 74 10.07 -11.05 -9.36
CA ALA A 74 10.76 -10.48 -8.20
C ALA A 74 10.11 -9.17 -7.74
N VAL A 75 9.85 -8.22 -8.67
CA VAL A 75 9.15 -6.95 -8.36
C VAL A 75 7.81 -7.21 -7.69
N ILE A 76 7.04 -8.17 -8.19
CA ILE A 76 5.73 -8.55 -7.63
C ILE A 76 5.88 -9.14 -6.24
N ALA A 77 6.81 -10.08 -6.03
CA ALA A 77 7.04 -10.70 -4.73
C ALA A 77 7.41 -9.65 -3.66
N ILE A 78 8.25 -8.68 -4.03
CA ILE A 78 8.64 -7.57 -3.16
C ILE A 78 7.42 -6.68 -2.84
N TRP A 79 6.55 -6.38 -3.80
CA TRP A 79 5.33 -5.61 -3.51
C TRP A 79 4.35 -6.38 -2.63
N VAL A 80 4.16 -7.69 -2.86
CA VAL A 80 3.31 -8.54 -2.01
C VAL A 80 3.81 -8.52 -0.56
N GLY A 81 5.12 -8.70 -0.34
CA GLY A 81 5.73 -8.64 0.99
C GLY A 81 5.57 -7.26 1.65
N ARG A 82 5.78 -6.18 0.89
CA ARG A 82 5.61 -4.80 1.38
C ARG A 82 4.16 -4.51 1.79
N LEU A 83 3.19 -4.88 0.95
CA LEU A 83 1.75 -4.67 1.22
C LEU A 83 1.29 -5.48 2.43
N ALA A 84 1.85 -6.67 2.65
CA ALA A 84 1.62 -7.46 3.86
C ALA A 84 2.28 -6.86 5.13
N GLY A 85 3.04 -5.77 5.00
CA GLY A 85 3.75 -5.12 6.11
C GLY A 85 5.05 -5.81 6.51
N GLY A 86 5.58 -6.74 5.70
CA GLY A 86 6.81 -7.49 5.99
C GLY A 86 8.08 -6.67 5.89
N HIS A 87 8.10 -5.61 5.06
CA HIS A 87 9.25 -4.72 4.89
C HIS A 87 8.88 -3.35 4.34
N PHE A 88 9.86 -2.43 4.34
CA PHE A 88 9.75 -1.07 3.78
C PHE A 88 10.68 -0.84 2.57
N LEU A 89 11.15 -1.91 1.92
CA LEU A 89 11.86 -1.82 0.64
C LEU A 89 10.88 -1.64 -0.53
N THR A 90 11.19 -0.74 -1.46
CA THR A 90 10.44 -0.47 -2.69
C THR A 90 11.24 -1.00 -3.87
N PRO A 91 10.67 -1.87 -4.72
CA PRO A 91 11.37 -2.38 -5.89
C PRO A 91 11.39 -1.33 -7.00
N GLN A 92 12.55 -1.14 -7.63
CA GLN A 92 12.70 -0.34 -8.85
C GLN A 92 13.33 -1.20 -9.95
N LEU A 93 12.56 -1.47 -11.01
CA LEU A 93 13.06 -2.19 -12.17
C LEU A 93 13.83 -1.24 -13.09
N ARG A 94 15.13 -1.48 -13.24
CA ARG A 94 15.99 -0.86 -14.26
C ARG A 94 16.21 -1.86 -15.38
N ALA A 95 15.61 -1.57 -16.53
CA ALA A 95 15.69 -2.42 -17.71
C ALA A 95 16.00 -1.54 -18.93
N PHE A 96 17.27 -1.56 -19.35
CA PHE A 96 17.70 -0.84 -20.54
C PHE A 96 17.13 -1.55 -21.77
N GLY A 97 16.12 -0.96 -22.41
CA GLY A 97 15.47 -1.54 -23.60
C GLY A 97 14.24 -2.41 -23.32
N CYS A 98 13.64 -2.32 -22.13
CA CYS A 98 12.35 -2.96 -21.87
C CYS A 98 11.30 -2.47 -22.87
N SER A 99 10.60 -3.39 -23.53
CA SER A 99 9.50 -3.03 -24.43
C SER A 99 8.34 -2.39 -23.66
N THR A 100 7.56 -1.54 -24.33
CA THR A 100 6.32 -0.96 -23.78
C THR A 100 5.35 -2.05 -23.32
N ALA A 101 5.17 -3.10 -24.14
CA ALA A 101 4.33 -4.25 -23.83
C ALA A 101 4.74 -4.96 -22.52
N ASN A 102 6.04 -5.05 -22.23
CA ASN A 102 6.52 -5.62 -20.97
C ASN A 102 6.22 -4.70 -19.78
N ARG A 103 6.37 -3.38 -19.93
CA ARG A 103 5.97 -2.42 -18.87
C ARG A 103 4.48 -2.51 -18.56
N GLU A 104 3.64 -2.55 -19.60
CA GLU A 104 2.19 -2.71 -19.47
C GLU A 104 1.82 -4.04 -18.79
N LYS A 105 2.45 -5.15 -19.19
CA LYS A 105 2.25 -6.47 -18.56
C LYS A 105 2.61 -6.44 -17.07
N LEU A 106 3.70 -5.79 -16.68
CA LEU A 106 4.05 -5.62 -15.26
C LEU A 106 3.03 -4.74 -14.53
N ALA A 107 2.64 -3.61 -15.13
CA ALA A 107 1.65 -2.70 -14.54
C ALA A 107 0.32 -3.42 -14.28
N LEU A 108 -0.20 -4.21 -15.23
CA LEU A 108 -1.42 -5.00 -15.05
C LEU A 108 -1.30 -6.00 -13.90
N ARG A 109 -0.16 -6.68 -13.77
CA ARG A 109 0.08 -7.61 -12.66
C ARG A 109 0.13 -6.88 -11.31
N LEU A 110 0.76 -5.70 -11.26
CA LEU A 110 0.79 -4.87 -10.05
C LEU A 110 -0.60 -4.32 -9.70
N LYS A 111 -1.40 -3.88 -10.68
CA LYS A 111 -2.80 -3.49 -10.46
C LYS A 111 -3.55 -4.60 -9.74
N SER A 112 -3.48 -5.83 -10.26
CA SER A 112 -4.13 -7.00 -9.65
C SER A 112 -3.67 -7.26 -8.21
N VAL A 113 -2.37 -7.15 -7.94
CA VAL A 113 -1.81 -7.29 -6.58
C VAL A 113 -2.36 -6.24 -5.62
N PHE A 114 -2.41 -4.98 -6.06
CA PHE A 114 -2.92 -3.89 -5.22
C PHE A 114 -4.44 -3.98 -4.99
N VAL A 115 -5.22 -4.28 -6.03
CA VAL A 115 -6.67 -4.48 -5.90
C VAL A 115 -6.98 -5.63 -4.94
N SER A 116 -6.32 -6.78 -5.11
CA SER A 116 -6.49 -7.92 -4.20
C SER A 116 -6.12 -7.57 -2.75
N HIS A 117 -5.08 -6.75 -2.55
CA HIS A 117 -4.74 -6.27 -1.22
C HIS A 117 -5.82 -5.35 -0.64
N ILE A 118 -6.37 -4.43 -1.45
CA ILE A 118 -7.45 -3.52 -1.03
C ILE A 118 -8.71 -4.30 -0.64
N ASP A 119 -9.09 -5.33 -1.40
CA ASP A 119 -10.20 -6.22 -1.04
C ASP A 119 -9.97 -6.87 0.33
N GLY A 120 -8.74 -7.33 0.58
CA GLY A 120 -8.33 -7.84 1.89
C GLY A 120 -8.42 -6.80 3.01
N LEU A 121 -8.10 -5.54 2.74
CA LEU A 121 -8.22 -4.45 3.70
C LEU A 121 -9.69 -4.12 4.02
N LEU A 122 -10.57 -4.15 3.02
CA LEU A 122 -12.01 -3.87 3.17
C LEU A 122 -12.71 -4.91 4.07
N GLU A 123 -12.24 -6.15 4.07
CA GLU A 123 -12.77 -7.21 4.93
C GLU A 123 -11.88 -7.55 6.13
N GLY A 124 -10.76 -6.83 6.29
CA GLY A 124 -9.76 -7.10 7.31
C GLY A 124 -10.18 -6.76 8.74
N ASP A 125 -9.36 -7.22 9.70
CA ASP A 125 -9.64 -7.14 11.14
C ASP A 125 -9.99 -5.74 11.64
N ALA A 126 -9.37 -4.70 11.09
CA ALA A 126 -9.64 -3.32 11.49
C ALA A 126 -11.09 -2.93 11.20
N VAL A 127 -11.59 -3.27 10.02
CA VAL A 127 -12.99 -3.04 9.63
C VAL A 127 -13.92 -3.87 10.49
N GLN A 128 -13.62 -5.16 10.70
CA GLN A 128 -14.44 -6.04 11.55
C GLN A 128 -14.51 -5.54 13.00
N ARG A 129 -13.41 -5.03 13.58
CA ARG A 129 -13.42 -4.42 14.92
C ARG A 129 -14.32 -3.20 14.98
N CYS A 130 -14.28 -2.34 13.95
CA CYS A 130 -15.15 -1.18 13.87
C CYS A 130 -16.63 -1.56 13.71
N ARG A 131 -16.96 -2.53 12.84
CA ARG A 131 -18.33 -3.07 12.67
C ARG A 131 -18.87 -3.65 13.99
N LYS A 132 -18.10 -4.50 14.67
CA LYS A 132 -18.47 -5.05 16.00
C LYS A 132 -18.69 -3.95 17.04
N LYS A 133 -17.82 -2.93 17.07
CA LYS A 133 -18.00 -1.80 17.99
C LYS A 133 -19.28 -1.02 17.68
N LEU A 134 -19.60 -0.85 16.41
CA LEU A 134 -20.84 -0.20 15.98
C LEU A 134 -22.07 -0.98 16.48
N GLU A 135 -22.10 -2.30 16.27
CA GLU A 135 -23.19 -3.18 16.74
C GLU A 135 -23.39 -3.09 18.26
N VAL A 136 -22.29 -3.07 19.04
CA VAL A 136 -22.36 -2.93 20.50
C VAL A 136 -22.99 -1.59 20.90
N VAL A 137 -22.57 -0.49 20.28
CA VAL A 137 -23.12 0.84 20.56
C VAL A 137 -24.59 0.92 20.14
N GLU A 138 -24.96 0.33 19.00
CA GLU A 138 -26.34 0.29 18.53
C GLU A 138 -27.26 -0.47 19.48
N LYS A 139 -26.80 -1.61 19.99
CA LYS A 139 -27.51 -2.37 21.02
C LYS A 139 -27.68 -1.53 22.29
N GLU A 140 -26.62 -0.86 22.74
CA GLU A 140 -26.71 -0.01 23.94
C GLU A 140 -27.69 1.15 23.74
N VAL A 141 -27.72 1.79 22.57
CA VAL A 141 -28.74 2.79 22.23
C VAL A 141 -30.15 2.22 22.32
N ALA A 142 -30.38 1.01 21.79
CA ALA A 142 -31.68 0.35 21.83
C ALA A 142 -32.10 0.01 23.28
N ASP A 143 -31.17 -0.48 24.09
CA ASP A 143 -31.41 -0.82 25.50
C ASP A 143 -31.75 0.42 26.32
N VAL A 144 -31.00 1.52 26.14
CA VAL A 144 -31.27 2.79 26.84
C VAL A 144 -32.61 3.38 26.38
N LYS A 145 -32.92 3.37 25.08
CA LYS A 145 -34.23 3.80 24.56
C LYS A 145 -35.37 2.96 25.13
N THR A 146 -35.16 1.65 25.32
CA THR A 146 -36.17 0.77 25.95
C THR A 146 -36.36 1.14 27.42
N ALA A 147 -35.27 1.39 28.16
CA ALA A 147 -35.34 1.86 29.54
C ALA A 147 -36.05 3.21 29.69
N MET A 148 -35.94 4.11 28.71
CA MET A 148 -36.64 5.41 28.69
C MET A 148 -38.16 5.28 28.57
N LYS A 149 -38.68 4.21 27.92
CA LYS A 149 -40.13 3.99 27.76
C LYS A 149 -40.85 3.65 29.08
N GLY A 150 -40.12 3.24 30.11
CA GLY A 150 -40.68 2.97 31.43
C GLY A 150 -41.07 4.24 32.20
N ARG A 151 -41.81 4.07 33.31
CA ARG A 151 -42.03 5.17 34.27
C ARG A 151 -40.72 5.52 34.95
N ASN A 152 -40.13 6.64 34.56
CA ASN A 152 -38.89 7.17 35.12
C ASN A 152 -39.16 8.50 35.84
N ALA A 153 -38.49 8.70 36.98
CA ALA A 153 -38.40 10.03 37.56
C ALA A 153 -37.67 10.99 36.59
N LEU A 154 -38.03 12.28 36.61
CA LEU A 154 -37.50 13.27 35.67
C LEU A 154 -35.97 13.30 35.59
N ALA A 155 -35.28 13.22 36.74
CA ALA A 155 -33.83 13.19 36.81
C ALA A 155 -33.24 11.97 36.09
N ARG A 156 -33.82 10.78 36.29
CA ARG A 156 -33.41 9.54 35.63
C ARG A 156 -33.67 9.61 34.12
N TYR A 157 -34.81 10.17 33.71
CA TYR A 157 -35.12 10.35 32.29
C TYR A 157 -34.09 11.25 31.60
N ARG A 158 -33.72 12.38 32.22
CA ARG A 158 -32.69 13.28 31.68
C ARG A 158 -31.32 12.59 31.54
N ALA A 159 -30.89 11.84 32.55
CA ALA A 159 -29.64 11.08 32.48
C ALA A 159 -29.65 10.02 31.36
N LEU A 160 -30.79 9.34 31.15
CA LEU A 160 -30.93 8.40 30.03
C LEU A 160 -30.90 9.12 28.67
N GLN A 161 -31.50 10.30 28.57
CA GLN A 161 -31.47 11.12 27.36
C GLN A 161 -30.03 11.54 27.02
N GLU A 162 -29.29 12.11 27.97
CA GLU A 162 -27.88 12.50 27.78
C GLU A 162 -27.03 11.29 27.36
N LYS A 163 -27.29 10.12 27.96
CA LYS A 163 -26.62 8.87 27.58
C LYS A 163 -26.90 8.48 26.12
N VAL A 164 -28.16 8.56 25.67
CA VAL A 164 -28.51 8.28 24.26
C VAL A 164 -27.83 9.27 23.32
N GLU A 165 -27.79 10.56 23.66
CA GLU A 165 -27.12 11.58 22.86
C GLU A 165 -25.62 11.27 22.71
N GLY A 166 -24.94 10.96 23.82
CA GLY A 166 -23.52 10.56 23.81
C GLY A 166 -23.27 9.29 22.98
N LEU A 167 -24.12 8.28 23.12
CA LEU A 167 -24.01 7.04 22.34
C LEU A 167 -24.26 7.27 20.84
N ASN A 168 -25.21 8.13 20.47
CA ASN A 168 -25.46 8.49 19.07
C ASN A 168 -24.25 9.22 18.45
N VAL A 169 -23.60 10.10 19.22
CA VAL A 169 -22.35 10.75 18.77
C VAL A 169 -21.27 9.71 18.50
N GLN A 170 -21.05 8.76 19.42
CA GLN A 170 -20.07 7.69 19.24
C GLN A 170 -20.41 6.79 18.04
N LYS A 171 -21.68 6.41 17.89
CA LYS A 171 -22.19 5.63 16.74
C LYS A 171 -21.84 6.34 15.43
N ASN A 172 -22.20 7.60 15.30
CA ASN A 172 -21.99 8.39 14.09
C ASN A 172 -20.50 8.54 13.76
N GLN A 173 -19.65 8.73 14.78
CA GLN A 173 -18.20 8.78 14.60
C GLN A 173 -17.60 7.46 14.10
N ILE A 174 -18.10 6.31 14.55
CA ILE A 174 -17.65 4.99 14.06
C ILE A 174 -18.13 4.78 12.62
N ALA A 175 -19.42 5.00 12.35
CA ALA A 175 -20.00 4.81 11.02
C ALA A 175 -19.31 5.68 9.96
N LYS A 176 -19.10 6.96 10.26
CA LYS A 176 -18.43 7.90 9.34
C LYS A 176 -17.00 7.48 9.00
N ARG A 177 -16.24 6.98 9.98
CA ARG A 177 -14.86 6.50 9.75
C ARG A 177 -14.84 5.27 8.85
N LEU A 178 -15.80 4.35 9.02
CA LEU A 178 -15.94 3.19 8.14
C LEU A 178 -16.27 3.62 6.71
N GLU A 179 -17.22 4.53 6.55
CA GLU A 179 -17.63 5.06 5.24
C GLU A 179 -16.48 5.77 4.52
N GLU A 180 -15.72 6.62 5.21
CA GLU A 180 -14.57 7.33 4.64
C GLU A 180 -13.44 6.37 4.27
N PHE A 181 -13.15 5.37 5.11
CA PHE A 181 -12.17 4.32 4.80
C PHE A 181 -12.57 3.54 3.54
N GLN A 182 -13.83 3.08 3.47
CA GLN A 182 -14.36 2.37 2.31
C GLN A 182 -14.31 3.21 1.05
N SER A 183 -14.73 4.48 1.15
CA SER A 183 -14.69 5.42 0.03
C SER A 183 -13.27 5.61 -0.50
N ALA A 184 -12.28 5.74 0.38
CA ALA A 184 -10.89 5.88 -0.03
C ALA A 184 -10.32 4.61 -0.69
N MET A 185 -10.65 3.43 -0.16
CA MET A 185 -10.27 2.14 -0.78
C MET A 185 -10.90 1.98 -2.17
N LEU A 186 -12.18 2.31 -2.31
CA LEU A 186 -12.89 2.26 -3.59
C LEU A 186 -12.33 3.26 -4.59
N ALA A 187 -11.98 4.48 -4.16
CA ALA A 187 -11.36 5.48 -5.03
C ALA A 187 -10.02 4.98 -5.61
N VAL A 188 -9.18 4.37 -4.78
CA VAL A 188 -7.92 3.75 -5.25
C VAL A 188 -8.19 2.59 -6.20
N THR A 189 -9.19 1.75 -5.90
CA THR A 189 -9.56 0.61 -6.76
C THR A 189 -10.03 1.09 -8.12
N SER A 190 -10.95 2.07 -8.15
CA SER A 190 -11.42 2.70 -9.38
C SER A 190 -10.29 3.34 -10.18
N PHE A 191 -9.33 4.00 -9.53
CA PHE A 191 -8.14 4.52 -10.19
C PHE A 191 -7.28 3.41 -10.82
N LEU A 192 -7.15 2.25 -10.15
CA LEU A 192 -6.36 1.14 -10.67
C LEU A 192 -7.08 0.42 -11.83
N GLU A 193 -8.40 0.28 -11.76
CA GLU A 193 -9.20 -0.44 -12.74
C GLU A 193 -9.52 0.38 -14.00
N LEU A 194 -9.81 1.68 -13.82
CA LEU A 194 -10.04 2.58 -14.95
C LEU A 194 -8.70 2.93 -15.60
N SER A 195 -8.65 2.88 -16.93
CA SER A 195 -7.64 3.61 -17.70
C SER A 195 -7.77 5.08 -17.28
N GLY A 196 -6.68 5.76 -16.91
CA GLY A 196 -6.70 7.05 -16.19
C GLY A 196 -7.54 8.19 -16.79
N GLU A 197 -8.08 8.03 -18.00
CA GLU A 197 -9.00 8.94 -18.70
C GLU A 197 -10.39 9.04 -18.06
N ASP A 198 -10.89 8.01 -17.38
CA ASP A 198 -12.25 7.99 -16.80
C ASP A 198 -12.29 8.31 -15.29
N SER A 199 -11.14 8.62 -14.68
CA SER A 199 -11.08 8.91 -13.24
C SER A 199 -11.39 10.39 -12.95
N ILE A 200 -12.05 10.65 -11.83
CA ILE A 200 -12.40 12.02 -11.38
C ILE A 200 -11.08 12.81 -11.18
N GLU A 201 -10.83 13.81 -12.03
CA GLU A 201 -9.59 14.62 -12.12
C GLU A 201 -8.94 14.96 -10.77
N SER A 202 -9.76 15.29 -9.75
CA SER A 202 -9.28 15.75 -8.44
C SER A 202 -8.52 14.70 -7.61
N GLU A 203 -8.70 13.40 -7.84
CA GLU A 203 -8.00 12.34 -7.09
C GLU A 203 -6.98 11.58 -7.95
N ALA A 204 -7.13 11.62 -9.28
CA ALA A 204 -6.23 11.02 -10.24
C ALA A 204 -4.79 11.56 -10.13
N GLU A 205 -4.63 12.89 -10.00
CA GLU A 205 -3.32 13.55 -9.91
C GLU A 205 -2.48 13.09 -8.70
N LEU A 206 -3.13 12.60 -7.63
CA LEU A 206 -2.44 12.11 -6.44
C LEU A 206 -1.74 10.77 -6.69
N PHE A 207 -2.23 9.96 -7.62
CA PHE A 207 -1.79 8.59 -7.84
C PHE A 207 -0.87 8.41 -9.05
N LEU A 208 -0.72 9.42 -9.90
CA LEU A 208 0.10 9.36 -11.11
C LEU A 208 1.56 9.76 -10.86
N LEU A 209 2.47 9.25 -11.71
CA LEU A 209 3.88 9.61 -11.77
C LEU A 209 4.20 10.35 -13.08
N GLY A 210 4.50 11.65 -13.00
CA GLY A 210 4.96 12.44 -14.15
C GLY A 210 3.94 12.50 -15.29
N ASP A 211 4.42 12.82 -16.49
CA ASP A 211 3.58 13.00 -17.69
C ASP A 211 3.15 11.65 -18.33
N ASP A 212 3.80 10.55 -17.96
CA ASP A 212 3.60 9.21 -18.56
C ASP A 212 2.34 8.48 -18.03
N GLN A 213 1.55 9.13 -17.18
CA GLN A 213 0.33 8.60 -16.54
C GLN A 213 0.48 7.20 -15.86
N GLU A 214 1.71 6.78 -15.53
CA GLU A 214 1.92 5.51 -14.85
C GLU A 214 1.53 5.60 -13.36
N PRO A 215 0.88 4.57 -12.79
CA PRO A 215 0.58 4.53 -11.37
C PRO A 215 1.84 4.62 -10.50
N ASN A 216 1.85 5.58 -9.58
CA ASN A 216 2.88 5.67 -8.56
C ASN A 216 2.55 4.71 -7.40
N TRP A 217 3.02 3.47 -7.51
CA TRP A 217 2.79 2.40 -6.55
C TRP A 217 3.17 2.77 -5.10
N ASP A 218 4.25 3.54 -4.91
CA ASP A 218 4.69 3.97 -3.58
C ASP A 218 3.72 4.99 -2.97
N ARG A 219 3.24 5.96 -3.76
CA ARG A 219 2.19 6.90 -3.32
C ARG A 219 0.90 6.17 -2.99
N ILE A 220 0.47 5.23 -3.83
CA ILE A 220 -0.72 4.42 -3.60
C ILE A 220 -0.59 3.67 -2.27
N HIS A 221 0.53 2.96 -2.06
CA HIS A 221 0.79 2.27 -0.80
C HIS A 221 0.76 3.22 0.42
N HIS A 222 1.32 4.42 0.29
CA HIS A 222 1.25 5.43 1.36
C HIS A 222 -0.18 5.88 1.68
N VAL A 223 -1.04 6.02 0.67
CA VAL A 223 -2.46 6.32 0.88
C VAL A 223 -3.14 5.15 1.62
N LEU A 224 -2.91 3.91 1.20
CA LEU A 224 -3.46 2.74 1.87
C LEU A 224 -3.04 2.67 3.34
N LEU A 225 -1.75 2.86 3.64
CA LEU A 225 -1.23 2.90 5.00
C LEU A 225 -1.86 4.02 5.83
N ARG A 226 -2.02 5.21 5.24
CA ARG A 226 -2.63 6.36 5.91
C ARG A 226 -4.06 6.06 6.33
N GLU A 227 -4.87 5.51 5.42
CA GLU A 227 -6.27 5.20 5.72
C GLU A 227 -6.41 4.04 6.71
N CYS A 228 -5.55 3.02 6.62
CA CYS A 228 -5.51 1.94 7.61
C CYS A 228 -5.22 2.47 9.02
N ARG A 229 -4.21 3.35 9.17
CA ARG A 229 -3.91 3.97 10.47
C ARG A 229 -5.04 4.83 10.98
N ARG A 230 -5.67 5.64 10.12
CA ARG A 230 -6.83 6.46 10.48
C ARG A 230 -7.98 5.63 11.03
N LEU A 231 -8.29 4.51 10.38
CA LEU A 231 -9.31 3.59 10.84
C LEU A 231 -8.95 2.99 12.21
N GLN A 232 -7.71 2.51 12.37
CA GLN A 232 -7.24 1.80 13.56
C GLN A 232 -7.06 2.71 14.79
N GLU A 233 -6.38 3.83 14.62
CA GLU A 233 -6.04 4.76 15.71
C GLU A 233 -7.20 5.71 16.03
N GLY A 234 -8.27 5.72 15.21
CA GLY A 234 -9.39 6.64 15.39
C GLY A 234 -8.99 8.10 15.26
N LEU A 235 -7.92 8.37 14.50
CA LEU A 235 -7.47 9.73 14.23
C LEU A 235 -8.61 10.51 13.57
N PRO A 236 -8.79 11.80 13.93
CA PRO A 236 -9.76 12.65 13.27
C PRO A 236 -9.42 12.67 11.78
N ILE A 237 -10.26 12.01 11.01
CA ILE A 237 -10.24 12.13 9.57
C ILE A 237 -10.66 13.57 9.30
N TYR A 238 -10.00 14.22 8.35
CA TYR A 238 -10.41 15.56 7.90
C TYR A 238 -11.75 15.45 7.16
N SER A 239 -12.79 15.01 7.84
CA SER A 239 -14.17 15.02 7.38
C SER A 239 -14.66 16.43 7.07
N CYS A 240 -13.87 17.42 7.48
CA CYS A 240 -14.04 18.79 7.12
C CYS A 240 -13.00 19.28 6.09
N ARG A 241 -12.15 18.51 5.39
CA ARG A 241 -11.28 19.16 4.38
C ARG A 241 -12.13 19.79 3.28
N ARG A 242 -13.09 19.06 2.72
CA ARG A 242 -14.02 19.59 1.72
C ARG A 242 -14.96 20.65 2.32
N GLN A 243 -15.42 20.47 3.56
CA GLN A 243 -16.25 21.48 4.24
C GLN A 243 -15.46 22.73 4.65
N ILE A 244 -14.22 22.61 5.12
CA ILE A 244 -13.29 23.70 5.46
C ILE A 244 -12.86 24.41 4.19
N LEU A 245 -12.49 23.68 3.13
CA LEU A 245 -12.15 24.28 1.84
C LEU A 245 -13.36 25.00 1.24
N ASN A 246 -14.55 24.39 1.28
CA ASN A 246 -15.78 25.07 0.88
C ASN A 246 -16.09 26.29 1.76
N HIS A 247 -15.85 26.21 3.07
CA HIS A 247 -16.07 27.32 4.02
C HIS A 247 -15.04 28.44 3.88
N ILE A 248 -13.82 28.13 3.42
CA ILE A 248 -12.79 29.10 3.05
C ILE A 248 -13.16 29.77 1.72
N HIS A 249 -13.57 29.00 0.71
CA HIS A 249 -13.96 29.53 -0.61
C HIS A 249 -15.25 30.36 -0.58
N TYR A 250 -16.21 30.04 0.29
CA TYR A 250 -17.43 30.84 0.47
C TYR A 250 -17.23 32.13 1.29
N ARG A 251 -16.03 32.36 1.85
CA ARG A 251 -15.71 33.53 2.69
C ARG A 251 -14.66 34.46 2.08
N GLN A 252 -14.36 34.30 0.79
CA GLN A 252 -13.61 35.27 -0.03
C GLN A 252 -14.57 35.97 -0.98
#